data_AF-A0A4D4LYC3-F1
#
_entry.id   AF-A0A4D4LYC3-F1
#
_cell.length_a   1.000
_cell.length_b   1.000
_cell.length_c   1.000
_cell.angle_alpha   90.00
_cell.angle_beta   90.00
_cell.angle_gamma   90.00
#
_symmetry.space_group_name_H-M   'P 1'
#
loop_
_entity.id
_entity.type
_entity.pdbx_description
1 polymer ?
#
loop_
_entity_poly.entity_id
_entity_poly.type
_entity_poly.pdbx_seq_one_letter_code
_entity_poly.pdbx_strand_id
1 'polypeptide(L)'
;MAEWNARRCSLQKVAFIPIAWETHVFPDLRTPGQRVIDQRLVDTSHACVALFWMKYGGAIDGTSGTEHEIDRFCAANKRVMAYFCRRKRDPFDAHHYADDIRRVEELRKRMQSLGITGKYSSRQELKRKLLDALDDVAIEHSQQKGSNSP
;
A
#
# COMPACT_ATOMS: atom_id res chain seq x y z
N MET A 1 2.80 -11.69 -6.53
CA MET A 1 3.48 -10.82 -7.51
C MET A 1 4.23 -11.67 -8.52
N ALA A 2 5.28 -12.42 -8.15
CA ALA A 2 6.00 -13.31 -9.08
C ALA A 2 5.06 -14.25 -9.88
N GLU A 3 4.10 -14.88 -9.19
CA GLU A 3 3.10 -15.75 -9.82
C GLU A 3 2.19 -15.03 -10.83
N TRP A 4 1.86 -13.75 -10.58
CA TRP A 4 1.08 -12.95 -11.51
C TRP A 4 1.93 -12.60 -12.75
N ASN A 5 3.15 -12.09 -12.52
CA ASN A 5 4.07 -11.73 -13.60
C ASN A 5 4.36 -12.92 -14.51
N ALA A 6 4.63 -14.11 -13.95
CA ALA A 6 4.91 -15.32 -14.72
C ALA A 6 3.74 -15.73 -15.63
N ARG A 7 2.50 -15.49 -15.21
CA ARG A 7 1.31 -15.90 -15.97
C ARG A 7 0.81 -14.83 -16.94
N ARG A 8 1.03 -13.55 -16.64
CA ARG A 8 0.32 -12.44 -17.32
C ARG A 8 1.23 -11.37 -17.91
N CYS A 9 2.51 -11.30 -17.55
CA CYS A 9 3.39 -10.21 -17.99
C CYS A 9 3.54 -10.15 -19.52
N SER A 10 3.67 -11.30 -20.19
CA SER A 10 3.80 -11.34 -21.66
C SER A 10 2.51 -10.92 -22.37
N LEU A 11 1.34 -11.26 -21.80
CA LEU A 11 0.04 -10.96 -22.35
C LEU A 11 -0.36 -9.49 -22.13
N GLN A 12 -0.16 -8.98 -20.91
CA GLN A 12 -0.57 -7.63 -20.50
C GLN A 12 0.50 -6.57 -20.80
N LYS A 13 1.73 -6.97 -21.17
CA LYS A 13 2.90 -6.08 -21.33
C LYS A 13 3.14 -5.17 -20.11
N VAL A 14 2.79 -5.68 -18.92
CA VAL A 14 2.92 -5.02 -17.62
C VAL A 14 3.62 -5.99 -16.66
N ALA A 15 4.52 -5.48 -15.84
CA ALA A 15 5.15 -6.21 -14.75
C ALA A 15 4.97 -5.46 -13.44
N PHE A 16 4.65 -6.17 -12.37
CA PHE A 16 4.57 -5.60 -11.03
C PHE A 16 5.85 -5.89 -10.24
N ILE A 17 6.50 -4.82 -9.76
CA ILE A 17 7.72 -4.89 -8.95
C ILE A 17 7.37 -4.34 -7.57
N PRO A 18 7.48 -5.14 -6.49
CA PRO A 18 7.23 -4.64 -5.14
C PRO A 18 8.36 -3.69 -4.74
N ILE A 19 8.04 -2.45 -4.43
CA ILE A 19 8.97 -1.47 -3.86
C ILE A 19 8.61 -1.32 -2.38
N ALA A 20 9.58 -1.54 -1.50
CA ALA A 20 9.45 -1.41 -0.05
C ALA A 20 10.71 -0.77 0.53
N TRP A 21 10.56 0.03 1.58
CA TRP A 21 11.67 0.82 2.13
C TRP A 21 12.81 -0.08 2.63
N GLU A 22 12.51 -1.26 3.19
CA GLU A 22 13.50 -2.21 3.71
C GLU A 22 14.47 -2.74 2.64
N THR A 23 14.08 -2.64 1.38
CA THR A 23 14.79 -3.26 0.24
C THR A 23 15.22 -2.25 -0.83
N HIS A 24 14.60 -1.07 -0.87
CA HIS A 24 14.79 -0.08 -1.93
C HIS A 24 15.21 1.30 -1.43
N VAL A 25 15.35 1.47 -0.11
CA VAL A 25 15.93 2.67 0.51
C VAL A 25 17.25 2.29 1.17
N PHE A 26 18.32 2.98 0.77
CA PHE A 26 19.66 2.79 1.32
C PHE A 26 19.99 3.91 2.31
N PRO A 27 20.79 3.63 3.37
CA PRO A 27 21.21 4.66 4.32
C PRO A 27 21.87 5.86 3.60
N ASP A 28 21.29 7.04 3.75
CA ASP A 28 21.83 8.29 3.21
C ASP A 28 21.61 9.42 4.22
N LEU A 29 22.68 9.90 4.85
CA LEU A 29 22.63 10.97 5.86
C LEU A 29 22.59 12.37 5.26
N ARG A 30 22.72 12.52 3.93
CA ARG A 30 22.70 13.84 3.25
C ARG A 30 21.28 14.39 3.13
N THR A 31 20.27 13.53 3.30
CA THR A 31 18.87 13.87 3.10
C THR A 31 18.06 13.33 4.28
N PRO A 32 17.09 14.09 4.82
CA PRO A 32 16.18 13.57 5.84
C PRO A 32 15.52 12.26 5.38
N GLY A 33 15.49 11.24 6.24
CA GLY A 33 15.04 9.89 5.88
C GLY A 33 13.67 9.85 5.20
N GLN A 34 12.71 10.65 5.68
CA GLN A 34 11.37 10.73 5.08
C GLN A 34 11.40 11.23 3.63
N ARG A 35 12.28 12.20 3.30
CA ARG A 35 12.40 12.70 1.92
C ARG A 35 12.99 11.64 0.99
N VAL A 36 13.88 10.78 1.48
CA VAL A 36 14.41 9.66 0.69
C VAL A 36 13.31 8.63 0.41
N ILE A 37 12.51 8.29 1.42
CA ILE A 37 11.38 7.37 1.27
C ILE A 37 10.37 7.93 0.26
N ASP A 38 9.96 9.19 0.40
CA ASP A 38 9.04 9.85 -0.51
C ASP A 38 9.50 9.77 -1.99
N GLN A 39 10.76 10.15 -2.26
CA GLN A 39 11.32 10.15 -3.61
C GLN A 39 11.47 8.75 -4.20
N ARG A 40 11.76 7.74 -3.35
CA ARG A 40 12.09 6.39 -3.82
C ARG A 40 10.90 5.43 -3.84
N LEU A 41 9.92 5.61 -2.96
CA LEU A 41 8.71 4.80 -2.90
C LEU A 41 7.56 5.47 -3.63
N VAL A 42 7.24 6.73 -3.31
CA VAL A 42 5.99 7.32 -3.78
C VAL A 42 6.12 7.86 -5.19
N ASP A 43 7.18 8.62 -5.47
CA ASP A 43 7.32 9.30 -6.76
C ASP A 43 7.53 8.31 -7.92
N THR A 44 8.26 7.21 -7.69
CA THR A 44 8.58 6.18 -8.70
C THR A 44 7.51 5.10 -8.87
N SER A 45 6.60 4.94 -7.91
CA SER A 45 5.58 3.89 -7.96
C SER A 45 4.34 4.32 -8.75
N HIS A 46 3.67 3.35 -9.38
CA HIS A 46 2.42 3.59 -10.11
C HIS A 46 1.16 3.39 -9.24
N ALA A 47 1.27 2.59 -8.19
CA ALA A 47 0.20 2.31 -7.25
C ALA A 47 0.77 1.95 -5.87
N CYS A 48 -0.05 2.09 -4.83
CA CYS A 48 0.27 1.75 -3.46
C CYS A 48 -0.59 0.58 -2.96
N VAL A 49 0.02 -0.36 -2.24
CA VAL A 49 -0.69 -1.38 -1.46
C VAL A 49 -0.40 -1.14 0.02
N ALA A 50 -1.40 -0.66 0.76
CA ALA A 50 -1.27 -0.40 2.19
C ALA A 50 -1.89 -1.55 2.98
N LEU A 51 -1.11 -2.17 3.87
CA LEU A 51 -1.53 -3.32 4.67
C LEU A 51 -1.50 -2.97 6.15
N PHE A 52 -2.64 -3.07 6.82
CA PHE A 52 -2.79 -2.71 8.23
C PHE A 52 -3.20 -3.90 9.08
N TRP A 53 -2.61 -4.02 10.28
CA TRP A 53 -3.05 -4.97 11.29
C TRP A 53 -3.21 -4.32 12.67
N MET A 54 -2.23 -4.44 13.56
CA MET A 54 -2.33 -3.95 14.94
C MET A 54 -1.41 -2.78 15.24
N LYS A 55 -0.25 -2.71 14.58
CA LYS A 55 0.73 -1.65 14.78
C LYS A 55 0.44 -0.49 13.83
N TYR A 56 0.51 0.73 14.35
CA TYR A 56 0.27 1.96 13.59
C TYR A 56 1.55 2.56 13.00
N GLY A 57 2.71 1.93 13.22
CA GLY A 57 4.00 2.49 12.84
C GLY A 57 4.40 3.67 13.75
N GLY A 58 5.70 3.91 13.90
CA GLY A 58 6.20 5.05 14.65
C GLY A 58 5.90 6.36 13.91
N ALA A 59 5.50 7.39 14.64
CA ALA A 59 5.40 8.75 14.11
C ALA A 59 6.79 9.39 14.08
N ILE A 60 7.15 9.97 12.95
CA ILE A 60 8.13 11.05 12.87
C ILE A 60 7.26 12.30 12.69
N ASP A 61 7.54 13.40 13.40
CA ASP A 61 6.81 14.69 13.31
C ASP A 61 5.30 14.77 13.64
N GLY A 62 4.68 13.68 14.09
CA GLY A 62 3.30 13.67 14.58
C GLY A 62 2.29 13.06 13.60
N THR A 63 2.71 12.78 12.37
CA THR A 63 2.01 11.91 11.41
C THR A 63 2.74 10.57 11.35
N SER A 64 2.03 9.43 11.22
CA SER A 64 2.78 8.19 10.95
C SER A 64 3.35 8.25 9.53
N GLY A 65 4.57 7.76 9.32
CA GLY A 65 5.17 7.74 7.98
C GLY A 65 4.27 7.06 6.94
N THR A 66 3.45 6.09 7.37
CA THR A 66 2.47 5.40 6.53
C THR A 66 1.31 6.28 6.09
N GLU A 67 0.81 7.18 6.95
CA GLU A 67 -0.24 8.12 6.54
C GLU A 67 0.27 9.14 5.54
N HIS A 68 1.47 9.68 5.78
CA HIS A 68 2.12 10.62 4.88
C HIS A 68 2.32 10.02 3.48
N GLU A 69 2.80 8.78 3.40
CA GLU A 69 2.94 8.05 2.12
C GLU A 69 1.60 7.93 1.40
N ILE A 70 0.54 7.50 2.11
CA ILE A 70 -0.80 7.32 1.53
C ILE A 70 -1.37 8.63 1.03
N ASP A 71 -1.29 9.69 1.84
CA ASP A 71 -1.80 11.00 1.47
C ASP A 71 -1.05 11.55 0.25
N ARG A 72 0.26 11.28 0.13
CA ARG A 72 1.06 11.64 -1.06
C ARG A 72 0.65 10.83 -2.30
N PHE A 73 0.36 9.54 -2.18
CA PHE A 73 -0.20 8.76 -3.30
C PHE A 73 -1.56 9.30 -3.75
N CYS A 74 -2.46 9.60 -2.80
CA CYS A 74 -3.76 10.20 -3.07
C CYS A 74 -3.60 11.57 -3.77
N ALA A 75 -2.72 12.44 -3.26
CA ALA A 75 -2.45 13.75 -3.84
C ALA A 75 -1.86 13.67 -5.26
N ALA A 76 -1.08 12.62 -5.56
CA ALA A 76 -0.57 12.34 -6.89
C ALA A 76 -1.59 11.69 -7.84
N ASN A 77 -2.87 11.55 -7.41
CA ASN A 77 -3.93 10.84 -8.13
C ASN A 77 -3.52 9.41 -8.54
N LYS A 78 -2.70 8.75 -7.71
CA LYS A 78 -2.25 7.38 -7.92
C LYS A 78 -3.14 6.42 -7.14
N ARG A 79 -3.30 5.20 -7.66
CA ARG A 79 -4.17 4.21 -7.05
C ARG A 79 -3.64 3.75 -5.69
N VAL A 80 -4.50 3.77 -4.67
CA VAL A 80 -4.20 3.25 -3.32
C VAL A 80 -5.13 2.10 -2.99
N MET A 81 -4.56 0.91 -2.74
CA MET A 81 -5.29 -0.29 -2.33
C MET A 81 -5.01 -0.58 -0.85
N ALA A 82 -5.88 -0.09 0.02
CA ALA A 82 -5.74 -0.26 1.47
C ALA A 82 -6.50 -1.48 1.99
N TYR A 83 -5.83 -2.34 2.77
CA TYR A 83 -6.41 -3.55 3.35
C TYR A 83 -6.21 -3.59 4.86
N PHE A 84 -7.30 -3.83 5.59
CA PHE A 84 -7.29 -3.91 7.05
C PHE A 84 -7.51 -5.34 7.54
N CYS A 85 -6.61 -5.83 8.37
CA CYS A 85 -6.65 -7.17 8.92
C CYS A 85 -7.79 -7.31 9.95
N ARG A 86 -8.62 -8.34 9.79
CA ARG A 86 -9.76 -8.71 10.63
C ARG A 86 -9.52 -10.00 11.42
N ARG A 87 -8.30 -10.54 11.37
CA ARG A 87 -7.92 -11.73 12.13
C ARG A 87 -8.11 -11.48 13.63
N LYS A 88 -8.68 -12.47 14.34
CA LYS A 88 -8.83 -12.42 15.79
C LYS A 88 -7.46 -12.17 16.43
N ARG A 89 -7.41 -11.21 17.34
CA ARG A 89 -6.21 -10.82 18.08
C ARG A 89 -6.15 -11.62 19.36
N ASP A 90 -4.94 -11.96 19.77
CA ASP A 90 -4.73 -12.47 21.12
C ASP A 90 -5.08 -11.36 22.14
N PRO A 91 -5.68 -11.68 23.30
CA PRO A 91 -6.01 -10.68 24.32
C PRO A 91 -4.81 -9.86 24.79
N PHE A 92 -3.61 -10.46 24.88
CA PHE A 92 -2.39 -9.76 25.25
C PHE A 92 -2.04 -8.68 24.21
N ASP A 93 -2.04 -9.04 22.92
CA ASP A 93 -1.77 -8.10 21.84
C ASP A 93 -2.83 -6.98 21.78
N ALA A 94 -4.10 -7.32 22.00
CA ALA A 94 -5.19 -6.34 22.00
C ALA A 94 -5.03 -5.29 23.11
N HIS A 95 -4.49 -5.69 24.28
CA HIS A 95 -4.18 -4.78 25.36
C HIS A 95 -2.88 -4.00 25.11
N HIS A 96 -1.81 -4.70 24.74
CA HIS A 96 -0.47 -4.12 24.56
C HIS A 96 -0.42 -3.10 23.40
N TYR A 97 -1.19 -3.31 22.34
CA TYR A 97 -1.27 -2.42 21.18
C TYR A 97 -2.59 -1.63 21.12
N ALA A 98 -3.26 -1.38 22.26
CA ALA A 98 -4.57 -0.75 22.28
C ALA A 98 -4.62 0.61 21.55
N ASP A 99 -3.62 1.46 21.77
CA ASP A 99 -3.53 2.78 21.12
C ASP A 99 -3.25 2.67 19.61
N ASP A 100 -2.35 1.78 19.21
CA ASP A 100 -2.08 1.54 17.79
C ASP A 100 -3.33 1.01 17.08
N ILE A 101 -4.05 0.08 17.70
CA ILE A 101 -5.30 -0.47 17.18
C ILE A 101 -6.34 0.65 17.03
N ARG A 102 -6.45 1.56 18.00
CA ARG A 102 -7.35 2.72 17.91
C ARG A 102 -6.99 3.61 16.72
N ARG A 103 -5.70 3.93 16.54
CA ARG A 103 -5.24 4.77 15.42
C ARG A 103 -5.44 4.10 14.06
N VAL A 104 -5.19 2.79 13.94
CA VAL A 104 -5.50 2.03 12.73
C VAL A 104 -6.99 2.10 12.38
N GLU A 105 -7.86 2.04 13.39
CA GLU A 105 -9.32 2.14 13.21
C GLU A 105 -9.77 3.56 12.80
N GLU A 106 -9.12 4.60 13.33
CA GLU A 106 -9.34 6.00 12.92
C GLU A 106 -8.92 6.21 11.47
N LEU A 107 -7.71 5.76 11.11
CA LEU A 107 -7.22 5.77 9.74
C LEU A 107 -8.16 5.01 8.80
N ARG A 108 -8.66 3.83 9.20
CA ARG A 108 -9.64 3.08 8.42
C ARG A 108 -10.89 3.89 8.11
N LYS A 109 -11.46 4.57 9.12
CA LYS A 109 -12.65 5.41 8.95
C LYS A 109 -12.37 6.60 8.04
N ARG A 110 -11.22 7.25 8.20
CA ARG A 110 -10.76 8.33 7.32
C ARG A 110 -10.67 7.85 5.87
N MET A 111 -9.98 6.75 5.61
CA MET A 111 -9.86 6.18 4.26
C MET A 111 -11.22 5.78 3.67
N GLN A 112 -12.16 5.33 4.49
CA GLN A 112 -13.52 5.03 4.05
C GLN A 112 -14.35 6.25 3.66
N SER A 113 -14.03 7.44 4.19
CA SER A 113 -14.62 8.69 3.70
C SER A 113 -14.06 9.12 2.34
N LEU A 114 -12.87 8.64 1.97
CA LEU A 114 -12.23 8.92 0.68
C LEU A 114 -12.61 7.90 -0.39
N GLY A 115 -12.92 6.66 -0.02
CA GLY A 115 -13.25 5.59 -0.96
C GLY A 115 -13.46 4.21 -0.32
N ILE A 116 -13.26 3.15 -1.12
CA ILE A 116 -13.50 1.78 -0.68
C ILE A 116 -12.20 1.15 -0.16
N THR A 117 -12.24 0.65 1.09
CA THR A 117 -11.14 -0.11 1.70
C THR A 117 -11.39 -1.62 1.65
N GLY A 118 -10.35 -2.41 1.48
CA GLY A 118 -10.38 -3.86 1.60
C GLY A 118 -10.24 -4.37 3.04
N LYS A 119 -10.62 -5.63 3.26
CA LYS A 119 -10.37 -6.39 4.50
C LYS A 119 -9.74 -7.74 4.20
N TYR A 120 -9.02 -8.32 5.15
CA TYR A 120 -8.49 -9.69 5.04
C TYR A 120 -8.33 -10.33 6.42
N SER A 121 -8.41 -11.65 6.52
CA SER A 121 -8.23 -12.38 7.80
C SER A 121 -7.12 -13.43 7.73
N SER A 122 -6.61 -13.73 6.53
CA SER A 122 -5.54 -14.69 6.30
C SER A 122 -4.63 -14.25 5.16
N ARG A 123 -3.42 -14.83 5.11
CA ARG A 123 -2.47 -14.63 4.01
C ARG A 123 -3.06 -15.10 2.67
N GLN A 124 -3.82 -16.19 2.66
CA GLN A 124 -4.45 -16.73 1.45
C GLN A 124 -5.54 -15.80 0.92
N GLU A 125 -6.38 -15.25 1.80
CA GLU A 125 -7.40 -14.27 1.41
C GLU A 125 -6.74 -13.00 0.84
N LEU A 126 -5.72 -12.48 1.53
CA LEU A 126 -4.97 -11.31 1.06
C LEU A 126 -4.34 -11.58 -0.31
N LYS A 127 -3.70 -12.74 -0.49
CA LYS A 127 -3.09 -13.14 -1.76
C LYS A 127 -4.11 -13.11 -2.90
N ARG A 128 -5.29 -13.72 -2.71
CA ARG A 128 -6.35 -13.73 -3.73
C ARG A 128 -6.79 -12.31 -4.08
N LYS A 129 -7.11 -11.49 -3.08
CA LYS A 129 -7.57 -10.11 -3.29
C LYS A 129 -6.53 -9.24 -3.98
N LEU A 130 -5.26 -9.41 -3.65
CA LEU A 130 -4.18 -8.69 -4.32
C LEU A 130 -4.03 -9.14 -5.77
N LEU A 131 -4.12 -10.44 -6.08
CA LEU A 131 -4.06 -10.90 -7.47
C LEU A 131 -5.20 -10.31 -8.32
N ASP A 132 -6.42 -10.30 -7.78
CA ASP A 132 -7.58 -9.70 -8.47
C ASP A 132 -7.39 -8.20 -8.69
N ALA A 133 -6.87 -7.49 -7.69
CA ALA A 133 -6.61 -6.05 -7.80
C ALA A 133 -5.47 -5.71 -8.77
N LEU A 134 -4.44 -6.56 -8.86
CA LEU A 134 -3.35 -6.40 -9.84
C LEU A 134 -3.86 -6.61 -11.27
N ASP A 135 -4.83 -7.50 -11.49
CA ASP A 135 -5.48 -7.64 -12.79
C ASP A 135 -6.21 -6.34 -13.19
N ASP A 136 -6.95 -5.73 -12.26
CA ASP A 136 -7.65 -4.48 -12.51
C ASP A 136 -6.68 -3.32 -12.82
N VAL A 137 -5.57 -3.22 -12.07
CA VAL A 137 -4.51 -2.23 -12.34
C VAL A 137 -3.87 -2.44 -13.72
N ALA A 138 -3.63 -3.68 -14.14
CA ALA A 138 -3.04 -3.97 -15.44
C ALA A 138 -3.99 -3.58 -16.60
N ILE A 139 -5.30 -3.81 -16.42
CA ILE A 139 -6.33 -3.42 -17.38
C ILE A 139 -6.40 -1.90 -17.49
N GLU A 140 -6.47 -1.19 -16.36
CA GLU A 140 -6.48 0.27 -16.28
C GLU A 140 -5.27 0.89 -17.00
N HIS A 141 -4.06 0.38 -16.72
CA HIS A 141 -2.84 0.86 -17.36
C HIS A 141 -2.82 0.61 -18.88
N SER A 142 -3.37 -0.51 -19.33
CA SER A 142 -3.46 -0.84 -20.75
C SER A 142 -4.43 0.08 -21.50
N GLN A 143 -5.56 0.45 -20.88
CA GLN A 143 -6.53 1.38 -21.44
C GLN A 143 -5.99 2.81 -21.54
N GLN A 144 -5.24 3.26 -20.54
CA GLN A 144 -4.58 4.58 -20.55
C GLN A 144 -3.56 4.72 -21.68
N LYS A 145 -2.86 3.64 -22.07
CA LYS A 145 -1.97 3.63 -23.24
C LYS A 145 -2.72 3.68 -24.57
N GLY A 146 -3.88 3.03 -24.66
CA GLY A 146 -4.73 3.06 -25.87
C GLY A 146 -5.37 4.43 -26.12
N SER A 147 -5.73 5.16 -25.06
CA SER A 147 -6.31 6.51 -25.15
C SER A 147 -5.30 7.62 -25.47
N ASN A 148 -4.01 7.39 -25.23
CA ASN A 148 -2.92 8.35 -25.46
C ASN A 148 -2.11 8.04 -26.73
N SER A 149 -2.62 7.17 -27.60
CA SER A 149 -2.03 6.94 -28.92
C SER A 149 -2.67 7.92 -29.93
N PRO A 150 -1.87 8.71 -30.68
CA PRO A 150 -2.38 9.64 -31.68
C PRO A 150 -3.06 8.94 -32.87
#